data_AF-A0A4J2FYQ0-F1
#
_entry.id   AF-A0A4J2FYQ0-F1
#
_cell.length_a   1.000
_cell.length_b   1.000
_cell.length_c   1.000
_cell.angle_alpha   90.00
_cell.angle_beta   90.00
_cell.angle_gamma   90.00
#
_symmetry.space_group_name_H-M   'P 1'
#
loop_
_entity.id
_entity.type
_entity.pdbx_description
1 polymer ?
#
loop_
_entity_poly.entity_id
_entity_poly.type
_entity_poly.pdbx_seq_one_letter_code
_entity_poly.pdbx_strand_id
1 'polypeptide(L)' 'MGNFSFLLKNDEYESFSKPCIEAENMIATSTVATAFMARRALEQAVHWIYSHDSYLEAPLSCYSIFFGMG' A
#
# COMPACT_ATOMS: atom_id res chain seq x y z
N MET A 1 1.34 -9.59 -17.73
CA MET A 1 2.29 -9.47 -16.60
C MET A 1 2.49 -7.98 -16.37
N GLY A 2 2.13 -7.48 -15.19
CA GLY A 2 2.38 -6.10 -14.78
C GLY A 2 3.64 -6.00 -13.92
N ASN A 3 4.16 -4.79 -13.71
CA ASN A 3 5.36 -4.56 -12.90
C ASN A 3 5.18 -5.05 -11.47
N PHE A 4 3.96 -5.05 -10.92
CA PHE A 4 3.69 -5.50 -9.53
C PHE A 4 3.28 -6.97 -9.41
N SER A 5 3.24 -7.73 -10.51
CA SER A 5 2.87 -9.15 -10.46
C SER A 5 3.83 -10.02 -9.64
N PHE A 6 5.05 -9.55 -9.35
CA PHE A 6 5.99 -10.26 -8.48
C PHE A 6 5.54 -10.27 -7.01
N LEU A 7 4.75 -9.28 -6.57
CA LEU A 7 4.27 -9.22 -5.19
C LEU A 7 3.34 -10.39 -4.85
N LEU A 8 2.62 -10.91 -5.85
CA LEU A 8 1.76 -12.08 -5.71
C LEU A 8 2.54 -13.39 -5.51
N LYS A 9 3.87 -13.38 -5.65
CA LYS A 9 4.69 -14.59 -5.46
C LYS A 9 5.00 -14.88 -4.00
N ASN A 10 4.82 -13.91 -3.11
CA ASN A 10 5.04 -14.06 -1.68
C ASN A 10 3.75 -13.74 -0.94
N ASP A 11 3.26 -14.72 -0.18
CA ASP A 11 2.01 -14.58 0.59
C ASP A 11 2.09 -13.47 1.65
N GLU A 12 3.30 -13.16 2.13
CA GLU A 12 3.55 -12.07 3.07
C GLU A 12 3.09 -10.71 2.50
N TYR A 13 3.22 -10.49 1.18
CA TYR A 13 2.87 -9.23 0.53
C TYR A 13 1.41 -9.17 0.07
N GLU A 14 0.60 -10.19 0.36
CA GLU A 14 -0.77 -10.27 -0.15
C GLU A 14 -1.59 -9.02 0.25
N SER A 15 -1.37 -8.50 1.45
CA SER A 15 -2.07 -7.36 2.05
C SER A 15 -2.05 -6.08 1.19
N PHE A 16 -0.94 -5.80 0.49
CA PHE A 16 -0.78 -4.60 -0.34
C PHE A 16 -0.56 -4.91 -1.83
N SER A 17 -0.30 -6.17 -2.20
CA SER A 17 -0.07 -6.59 -3.59
C SER A 17 -1.23 -6.25 -4.55
N LYS A 18 -2.47 -6.56 -4.15
CA LYS A 18 -3.69 -6.30 -4.92
C LYS A 18 -3.88 -4.80 -5.22
N PRO A 19 -3.87 -3.89 -4.23
CA PRO A 19 -4.00 -2.46 -4.49
C PRO A 19 -2.84 -1.86 -5.31
N CYS A 20 -1.61 -2.39 -5.21
CA CYS A 20 -0.51 -1.98 -6.11
C CYS A 20 -0.79 -2.32 -7.58
N ILE A 21 -1.30 -3.53 -7.85
CA ILE A 21 -1.65 -3.97 -9.20
C ILE A 21 -2.83 -3.18 -9.75
N GLU A 22 -3.84 -2.90 -8.92
CA GLU A 22 -4.97 -2.06 -9.31
C GLU A 22 -4.53 -0.63 -9.65
N ALA A 23 -3.63 -0.03 -8.85
CA ALA A 23 -3.08 1.28 -9.14
C ALA A 23 -2.32 1.29 -10.48
N GLU A 24 -1.53 0.25 -10.76
CA GLU A 24 -0.84 0.12 -12.05
C GLU A 24 -1.82 0.03 -13.22
N ASN A 25 -2.88 -0.77 -13.10
CA ASN A 25 -3.89 -0.88 -14.16
C ASN A 25 -4.68 0.42 -14.35
N MET A 26 -4.88 1.19 -13.29
CA MET A 26 -5.64 2.44 -13.33
C MET A 26 -4.95 3.54 -14.13
N ILE A 27 -3.64 3.42 -14.40
CA ILE A 27 -2.87 4.42 -15.15
C ILE A 27 -3.39 4.59 -16.57
N ALA A 28 -3.96 3.53 -17.15
CA ALA A 28 -4.58 3.54 -18.46
C ALA A 28 -5.94 4.29 -18.45
N THR A 29 -6.58 4.43 -17.29
CA THR A 29 -7.91 5.04 -17.14
C THR A 29 -7.82 6.51 -16.80
N SER A 30 -7.10 6.86 -15.73
CA SER A 30 -6.98 8.25 -15.27
C SER A 30 -5.79 8.42 -14.32
N THR A 31 -5.01 9.46 -14.55
CA THR A 31 -3.88 9.83 -13.70
C THR A 31 -4.31 10.18 -12.28
N VAL A 32 -5.48 10.82 -12.12
CA VAL A 32 -6.03 11.20 -10.81
C VAL A 32 -6.45 9.97 -10.01
N ALA A 33 -7.18 9.05 -10.65
CA ALA A 33 -7.59 7.80 -10.01
C ALA A 33 -6.39 6.92 -9.63
N THR A 34 -5.37 6.88 -10.50
CA THR A 34 -4.11 6.17 -10.25
C THR A 34 -3.37 6.73 -9.06
N ALA A 35 -3.20 8.06 -8.98
CA ALA A 35 -2.52 8.70 -7.86
C ALA A 35 -3.24 8.43 -6.53
N PHE A 36 -4.58 8.42 -6.54
CA PHE A 36 -5.38 8.08 -5.36
C PHE A 36 -5.18 6.62 -4.93
N MET A 37 -5.24 5.67 -5.87
CA MET A 37 -5.04 4.24 -5.59
C MET A 37 -3.61 3.95 -5.14
N ALA A 38 -2.61 4.59 -5.76
CA ALA A 38 -1.21 4.49 -5.37
C ALA A 38 -0.98 4.98 -3.93
N ARG A 39 -1.67 6.05 -3.50
CA ARG A 39 -1.61 6.52 -2.11
C ARG A 39 -2.13 5.46 -1.14
N ARG A 40 -3.29 4.87 -1.44
CA ARG A 40 -3.88 3.80 -0.60
C ARG A 40 -3.00 2.55 -0.57
N ALA A 41 -2.41 2.17 -1.69
CA ALA A 41 -1.48 1.05 -1.79
C ALA A 41 -0.22 1.28 -0.93
N LEU A 42 0.32 2.50 -0.94
CA LEU A 42 1.46 2.90 -0.11
C LEU A 42 1.10 2.87 1.38
N GLU A 43 -0.07 3.40 1.77
CA GLU A 43 -0.55 3.35 3.16
C GLU A 43 -0.61 1.90 3.69
N GLN A 44 -1.12 0.96 2.88
CA GLN A 44 -1.16 -0.46 3.25
C GLN A 44 0.23 -1.11 3.28
N ALA A 45 1.12 -0.78 2.34
CA ALA A 45 2.49 -1.28 2.34
C ALA A 45 3.26 -0.82 3.59
N VAL A 46 3.09 0.45 3.98
CA VAL A 46 3.68 1.01 5.20
C VAL A 46 3.11 0.34 6.44
N HIS A 47 1.79 0.14 6.52
CA HIS A 47 1.17 -0.60 7.62
C HIS A 47 1.72 -2.03 7.71
N TRP A 48 1.88 -2.71 6.58
CA TRP A 48 2.48 -4.04 6.54
C TRP A 48 3.90 -4.04 7.12
N ILE A 49 4.75 -3.09 6.72
CA ILE A 49 6.12 -2.95 7.26
C ILE A 49 6.10 -2.81 8.79
N TYR A 50 5.27 -1.90 9.34
CA TYR A 50 5.17 -1.72 10.79
C TYR A 50 4.56 -2.93 11.52
N SER A 51 3.71 -3.71 10.85
CA SER A 51 3.13 -4.93 11.43
C SER A 51 4.10 -6.11 11.45
N HIS A 52 5.03 -6.18 10.48
CA HIS A 52 6.00 -7.26 10.34
C HIS A 52 7.33 -6.95 11.02
N ASP A 53 7.72 -5.68 11.12
CA ASP A 53 8.94 -5.25 11.78
C ASP A 53 8.64 -4.70 13.18
N SER A 54 8.84 -5.54 14.19
CA SER A 54 8.66 -5.19 15.61
C SER A 54 9.79 -4.33 16.17
N TYR A 55 10.85 -4.05 15.39
CA TYR A 55 11.91 -3.12 15.75
C TYR A 55 11.61 -1.68 15.29
N LEU A 56 10.71 -1.51 14.31
CA LEU A 56 10.20 -0.18 13.95
C LEU A 56 9.17 0.30 14.99
N GLU A 57 9.65 0.99 16.02
CA GLU A 57 8.76 1.83 16.85
C GLU A 57 8.22 2.98 16.00
N ALA A 58 6.97 2.87 15.57
CA ALA A 58 6.27 3.98 14.93
C ALA A 58 6.22 5.16 15.93
N PRO A 59 6.62 6.40 15.56
CA PRO A 59 6.31 7.54 16.39
C PRO A 59 4.79 7.68 16.44
N LEU A 60 4.20 7.27 17.57
CA LEU A 60 2.75 7.21 17.85
C LEU A 60 1.98 8.48 17.39
N SER A 61 2.67 9.62 17.32
CA SER A 61 2.12 10.89 16.83
C SER A 61 1.65 10.86 15.37
N CYS A 62 2.17 9.99 14.49
CA CYS A 62 1.78 9.96 13.06
C CYS A 62 0.69 8.92 12.73
N TYR A 63 0.57 7.88 13.57
CA TYR A 63 -0.36 6.76 13.34
C TYR A 63 -1.83 7.20 13.44
N SER A 64 -2.17 8.05 14.43
CA SER A 64 -3.53 8.60 14.55
C SER A 64 -3.88 9.63 13.50
N ILE A 65 -2.91 10.31 12.87
CA ILE A 65 -3.20 11.34 11.86
C ILE A 65 -3.52 10.70 10.50
N PHE A 66 -2.87 9.58 10.17
CA PHE A 66 -3.15 8.82 8.95
C PHE A 66 -4.37 7.89 9.08
N PHE A 67 -4.68 7.39 10.28
CA PHE A 67 -5.75 6.41 10.50
C PHE A 67 -7.02 6.98 11.16
N GLY A 68 -7.01 8.25 11.58
CA GLY A 68 -8.08 8.91 12.33
C GLY A 68 -9.11 9.71 11.53
N MET A 69 -9.15 9.60 10.20
CA MET A 69 -10.27 10.13 9.39
C MET A 69 -11.01 8.98 8.73
N GLY A 70 -11.86 8.34 9.54
CA GLY A 70 -13.09 7.70 9.05
C GLY A 70 -14.15 8.74 8.72
#